data_AF-B0DYU0-F1
#
_entry.id   AF-B0DYU0-F1
#
_cell.length_a   1.000
_cell.length_b   1.000
_cell.length_c   1.000
_cell.angle_alpha   90.00
_cell.angle_beta   90.00
_cell.angle_gamma   90.00
#
_symmetry.space_group_name_H-M   'P 1'
#
loop_
_entity.id
_entity.type
_entity.pdbx_description
1 polymer ?
#
loop_
_entity_poly.entity_id
_entity_poly.type
_entity_poly.pdbx_seq_one_letter_code
_entity_poly.pdbx_strand_id
1 'polypeptide(L)'
;PVCCYNAETKRNCRVILRVPGLPADNPQQSEGASHMGGNANCSCRKCLAGGPRELTESNEGYHALHYVGGNQLQTATGTKDKVAQHWIEVLLSKSHQMKASDPGKSADEIAKELRDWFEAQPGLDPLQDTPFEILHTILLGIIKYVWYMLHSNWSEVEQNLFTIWLQSTDIDGLSVPPIRAAYMMQYRNALIGKHFKTLMQTIPFHVHNITSPSQFALVKAVAELGALLWVHEIDDMKQFWCSDLEILIGNVLDAFGDGDPAKITIKMKLHILPHIIEDILRYGPAIRNSTE
;
A
#
# COMPACT_ATOMS: atom_id res chain seq x y z
N PRO A 1 15.96 11.89 -15.63
CA PRO A 1 16.11 13.02 -14.69
C PRO A 1 16.69 14.26 -15.39
N VAL A 2 16.07 15.42 -15.20
CA VAL A 2 16.50 16.72 -15.73
C VAL A 2 17.57 17.31 -14.80
N CYS A 3 18.76 17.54 -15.32
CA CYS A 3 19.81 18.25 -14.58
C CYS A 3 19.39 19.71 -14.34
N CYS A 4 19.48 20.16 -13.10
CA CYS A 4 19.14 21.51 -12.69
C CYS A 4 20.03 21.94 -11.52
N TYR A 5 19.93 23.20 -11.11
CA TYR A 5 20.71 23.77 -10.03
C TYR A 5 19.78 24.23 -8.92
N ASN A 6 19.96 23.69 -7.71
CA ASN A 6 19.25 24.16 -6.54
C ASN A 6 19.95 25.43 -6.02
N ALA A 7 19.33 26.58 -6.23
CA ALA A 7 19.88 27.89 -5.88
C ALA A 7 20.03 28.09 -4.36
N GLU A 8 19.16 27.47 -3.55
CA GLU A 8 19.18 27.56 -2.09
C GLU A 8 20.36 26.76 -1.51
N THR A 9 20.54 25.52 -1.96
CA THR A 9 21.62 24.65 -1.47
C THR A 9 22.93 24.81 -2.23
N LYS A 10 22.93 25.58 -3.33
CA LYS A 10 24.06 25.81 -4.25
C LYS A 10 24.66 24.51 -4.81
N ARG A 11 23.81 23.52 -5.10
CA ARG A 11 24.23 22.20 -5.59
C ARG A 11 23.56 21.86 -6.91
N ASN A 12 24.32 21.20 -7.78
CA ASN A 12 23.74 20.54 -8.96
C ASN A 12 22.82 19.41 -8.47
N CYS A 13 21.58 19.42 -8.93
CA CYS A 13 20.57 18.44 -8.60
C CYS A 13 19.93 17.86 -9.87
N ARG A 14 19.12 16.82 -9.69
CA ARG A 14 18.34 16.21 -10.78
C ARG A 14 16.88 16.20 -10.37
N VAL A 15 16.02 16.79 -11.19
CA VAL A 15 14.57 16.76 -11.01
C VAL A 15 14.00 15.68 -11.91
N ILE A 16 13.06 14.89 -11.40
CA ILE A 16 12.30 13.95 -12.21
C ILE A 16 10.89 14.51 -12.27
N LEU A 17 10.49 14.99 -13.46
CA LEU A 17 9.09 15.30 -13.72
C LEU A 17 8.33 13.97 -13.76
N ARG A 18 7.35 13.83 -12.87
CA ARG A 18 6.48 12.66 -12.82
C ARG A 18 5.05 13.13 -12.96
N VAL A 19 4.26 12.37 -13.70
CA VAL A 19 2.80 12.46 -13.64
C VAL A 19 2.42 11.83 -12.31
N PRO A 20 1.86 12.58 -11.33
CA PRO A 20 1.33 11.96 -10.14
C PRO A 20 0.09 11.15 -10.54
N GLY A 21 0.25 9.83 -10.65
CA GLY A 21 -0.90 8.92 -10.59
C GLY A 21 -1.48 9.00 -9.18
N LEU A 22 -2.82 9.01 -9.08
CA LEU A 22 -3.49 9.04 -7.79
C LEU A 22 -3.01 7.86 -6.94
N PRO A 23 -2.54 8.07 -5.69
CA PRO A 23 -2.44 6.96 -4.77
C PRO A 23 -3.81 6.31 -4.68
N ALA A 24 -3.90 5.00 -4.74
CA ALA A 24 -5.17 4.31 -4.99
C ALA A 24 -5.44 3.18 -4.00
N ASP A 25 -5.02 3.42 -2.76
CA ASP A 25 -5.12 2.49 -1.64
C ASP A 25 -6.36 2.76 -0.76
N ASN A 26 -7.05 3.88 -0.97
CA ASN A 26 -8.37 4.13 -0.40
C ASN A 26 -9.48 3.71 -1.38
N PRO A 27 -10.69 3.32 -0.90
CA PRO A 27 -11.74 2.79 -1.78
C PRO A 27 -12.17 3.73 -2.91
N GLN A 28 -12.19 5.04 -2.66
CA GLN A 28 -12.60 6.04 -3.65
C GLN A 28 -11.53 6.24 -4.72
N GLN A 29 -10.26 6.28 -4.33
CA GLN A 29 -9.14 6.38 -5.26
C GLN A 29 -8.92 5.06 -6.02
N SER A 30 -9.14 3.93 -5.35
CA SER A 30 -9.20 2.61 -5.97
C SER A 30 -10.27 2.61 -7.07
N GLU A 31 -11.48 3.10 -6.80
CA GLU A 31 -12.52 3.25 -7.82
C GLU A 31 -12.13 4.24 -8.94
N GLY A 32 -11.49 5.36 -8.61
CA GLY A 32 -11.04 6.38 -9.56
C GLY A 32 -9.87 5.96 -10.44
N ALA A 33 -9.01 5.06 -9.95
CA ALA A 33 -7.90 4.46 -10.68
C ALA A 33 -8.29 3.14 -11.36
N SER A 34 -9.58 2.77 -11.32
CA SER A 34 -10.10 1.51 -11.86
C SER A 34 -9.47 0.26 -11.23
N HIS A 35 -9.10 0.34 -9.96
CA HIS A 35 -8.55 -0.75 -9.20
C HIS A 35 -9.63 -1.74 -8.74
N MET A 36 -9.18 -2.95 -8.46
CA MET A 36 -10.02 -4.07 -8.06
C MET A 36 -10.69 -3.80 -6.69
N GLY A 37 -12.01 -3.93 -6.63
CA GLY A 37 -12.80 -3.71 -5.41
C GLY A 37 -12.67 -4.85 -4.39
N GLY A 38 -13.24 -4.68 -3.19
CA GLY A 38 -13.07 -5.58 -2.03
C GLY A 38 -13.54 -7.03 -2.17
N ASN A 39 -14.06 -7.45 -3.33
CA ASN A 39 -14.52 -8.81 -3.64
C ASN A 39 -13.83 -9.40 -4.88
N ALA A 40 -12.70 -8.84 -5.32
CA ALA A 40 -11.97 -9.36 -6.46
C ALA A 40 -11.19 -10.64 -6.10
N ASN A 41 -11.26 -11.65 -6.97
CA ASN A 41 -10.49 -12.89 -6.81
C ASN A 41 -8.99 -12.60 -6.78
N CYS A 42 -8.51 -11.74 -7.69
CA CYS A 42 -7.19 -11.15 -7.63
C CYS A 42 -7.31 -9.86 -6.80
N SER A 43 -6.83 -9.87 -5.57
CA SER A 43 -7.00 -8.71 -4.70
C SER A 43 -5.81 -7.74 -4.78
N CYS A 44 -4.66 -8.19 -5.31
CA CYS A 44 -3.48 -7.33 -5.46
C CYS A 44 -3.49 -6.53 -6.75
N ARG A 45 -3.52 -5.21 -6.63
CA ARG A 45 -3.48 -4.30 -7.79
C ARG A 45 -2.15 -4.22 -8.52
N LYS A 46 -1.05 -4.79 -8.00
CA LYS A 46 0.28 -4.65 -8.60
C LYS A 46 0.76 -5.89 -9.33
N CYS A 47 0.56 -7.07 -8.74
CA CYS A 47 0.92 -8.35 -9.37
C CYS A 47 -0.26 -9.26 -9.65
N LEU A 48 -1.50 -8.82 -9.40
CA LEU A 48 -2.72 -9.61 -9.60
C LEU A 48 -2.77 -10.91 -8.77
N ALA A 49 -1.96 -11.01 -7.71
CA ALA A 49 -2.02 -12.14 -6.79
C ALA A 49 -3.40 -12.27 -6.12
N GLY A 50 -3.79 -13.52 -5.92
CA GLY A 50 -5.08 -13.95 -5.40
C GLY A 50 -5.55 -15.21 -6.12
N GLY A 51 -6.86 -15.39 -6.19
CA GLY A 51 -7.52 -16.53 -6.82
C GLY A 51 -8.65 -17.08 -5.96
N PRO A 52 -9.24 -18.21 -6.36
CA PRO A 52 -10.19 -18.95 -5.53
C PRO A 52 -9.60 -19.28 -4.14
N ARG A 53 -10.46 -19.48 -3.15
CA ARG A 53 -10.02 -19.81 -1.78
C ARG A 53 -9.20 -21.09 -1.75
N GLU A 54 -9.60 -22.08 -2.54
CA GLU A 54 -8.91 -23.37 -2.64
C GLU A 54 -7.44 -23.21 -3.07
N LEU A 55 -7.14 -22.20 -3.88
CA LEU A 55 -5.77 -21.88 -4.30
C LEU A 55 -5.03 -21.10 -3.22
N THR A 56 -5.64 -20.04 -2.69
CA THR A 56 -4.98 -19.14 -1.72
C THR A 56 -4.78 -19.76 -0.34
N GLU A 57 -5.58 -20.78 0.01
CA GLU A 57 -5.47 -21.56 1.25
C GLU A 57 -4.58 -22.81 1.07
N SER A 58 -4.09 -23.10 -0.13
CA SER A 58 -3.07 -24.15 -0.35
C SER A 58 -1.71 -23.70 0.20
N ASN A 59 -0.81 -24.63 0.55
CA ASN A 59 0.51 -24.29 1.07
C ASN A 59 1.30 -23.41 0.08
N GLU A 60 1.32 -23.80 -1.20
CA GLU A 60 2.01 -23.07 -2.26
C GLU A 60 1.39 -21.68 -2.48
N GLY A 61 0.05 -21.59 -2.50
CA GLY A 61 -0.66 -20.32 -2.69
C GLY A 61 -0.51 -19.37 -1.50
N TYR A 62 -0.55 -19.90 -0.27
CA TYR A 62 -0.32 -19.12 0.95
C TYR A 62 1.10 -18.54 0.96
N HIS A 63 2.13 -19.38 0.71
CA HIS A 63 3.50 -18.90 0.63
C HIS A 63 3.71 -17.89 -0.50
N ALA A 64 3.03 -18.06 -1.64
CA ALA A 64 3.11 -17.11 -2.74
C ALA A 64 2.60 -15.70 -2.37
N LEU A 65 1.68 -15.58 -1.39
CA LEU A 65 1.20 -14.27 -0.91
C LEU A 65 2.24 -13.50 -0.08
N HIS A 66 3.34 -14.13 0.34
CA HIS A 66 4.45 -13.44 1.01
C HIS A 66 5.40 -12.72 0.03
N TYR A 67 5.30 -13.01 -1.28
CA TYR A 67 6.26 -12.54 -2.27
C TYR A 67 5.58 -11.81 -3.44
N VAL A 68 6.32 -10.92 -4.09
CA VAL A 68 5.88 -10.25 -5.32
C VAL A 68 5.83 -11.26 -6.46
N GLY A 69 4.73 -11.26 -7.23
CA GLY A 69 4.60 -12.08 -8.44
C GLY A 69 4.10 -13.51 -8.22
N GLY A 70 3.59 -13.83 -7.03
CA GLY A 70 2.95 -15.11 -6.74
C GLY A 70 1.68 -15.34 -7.56
N ASN A 71 1.77 -16.22 -8.56
CA ASN A 71 0.75 -16.66 -9.53
C ASN A 71 0.50 -15.71 -10.73
N GLN A 72 1.10 -16.05 -11.87
CA GLN A 72 0.69 -15.55 -13.19
C GLN A 72 -0.57 -16.26 -13.66
N LEU A 73 -1.75 -15.76 -13.28
CA LEU A 73 -3.01 -16.15 -13.92
C LEU A 73 -3.88 -14.91 -14.15
N GLN A 74 -3.69 -14.29 -15.32
CA GLN A 74 -4.72 -13.47 -15.95
C GLN A 74 -5.86 -14.40 -16.37
N THR A 75 -7.02 -14.36 -15.70
CA THR A 75 -8.34 -14.43 -16.35
C THR A 75 -9.49 -14.38 -15.35
N ALA A 76 -10.16 -13.22 -15.31
CA ALA A 76 -11.60 -13.00 -15.11
C ALA A 76 -11.74 -11.52 -14.72
N THR A 77 -11.66 -10.65 -15.74
CA THR A 77 -11.46 -9.19 -15.69
C THR A 77 -12.60 -8.42 -15.01
N GLY A 78 -12.85 -8.68 -13.73
CA GLY A 78 -13.75 -7.93 -12.86
C GLY A 78 -13.27 -6.50 -12.56
N THR A 79 -12.81 -5.78 -13.58
CA THR A 79 -12.43 -4.38 -13.52
C THR A 79 -13.62 -3.57 -14.04
N LYS A 80 -14.32 -2.86 -13.15
CA LYS A 80 -15.23 -1.78 -13.57
C LYS A 80 -14.36 -0.56 -13.85
N ASP A 81 -13.96 -0.42 -15.11
CA ASP A 81 -13.01 0.59 -15.51
C ASP A 81 -13.71 1.87 -16.00
N LYS A 82 -13.83 2.85 -15.11
CA LYS A 82 -14.37 4.19 -15.46
C LYS A 82 -13.41 4.99 -16.33
N VAL A 83 -12.11 4.67 -16.30
CA VAL A 83 -11.08 5.29 -17.15
C VAL A 83 -11.09 4.68 -18.56
N ALA A 84 -11.27 3.37 -18.69
CA ALA A 84 -11.48 2.72 -19.99
C ALA A 84 -12.74 3.22 -20.65
N GLN A 85 -13.79 3.61 -19.92
CA GLN A 85 -14.99 4.16 -20.55
C GLN A 85 -14.67 5.38 -21.44
N HIS A 86 -13.79 6.28 -20.99
CA HIS A 86 -13.30 7.40 -21.81
C HIS A 86 -12.61 6.91 -23.09
N TRP A 87 -11.71 5.93 -22.97
CA TRP A 87 -10.99 5.37 -24.11
C TRP A 87 -11.88 4.55 -25.04
N ILE A 88 -12.84 3.81 -24.50
CA ILE A 88 -13.86 3.06 -25.24
C ILE A 88 -14.69 4.03 -26.08
N GLU A 89 -15.13 5.15 -25.52
CA GLU A 89 -15.88 6.18 -26.26
C GLU A 89 -15.05 6.79 -27.39
N VAL A 90 -13.76 7.06 -27.15
CA VAL A 90 -12.82 7.53 -28.20
C VAL A 90 -12.62 6.48 -29.30
N LEU A 91 -12.42 5.22 -28.92
CA LEU A 91 -12.22 4.10 -29.85
C LEU A 91 -13.47 3.84 -30.69
N LEU A 92 -14.66 3.88 -30.08
CA LEU A 92 -15.95 3.74 -30.78
C LEU A 92 -16.15 4.88 -31.78
N SER A 93 -15.89 6.13 -31.37
CA SER A 93 -15.98 7.30 -32.27
C SER A 93 -15.06 7.15 -33.48
N LYS A 94 -13.80 6.75 -33.26
CA LYS A 94 -12.83 6.49 -34.34
C LYS A 94 -13.22 5.32 -35.23
N SER A 95 -13.73 4.24 -34.64
CA SER A 95 -14.26 3.07 -35.39
C SER A 95 -15.37 3.48 -36.34
N HIS A 96 -16.33 4.27 -35.85
CA HIS A 96 -17.41 4.81 -36.69
C HIS A 96 -16.88 5.71 -37.82
N GLN A 97 -15.89 6.56 -37.55
CA GLN A 97 -15.27 7.39 -38.58
C GLN A 97 -14.54 6.54 -39.64
N MET A 98 -13.76 5.55 -39.23
CA MET A 98 -13.03 4.66 -40.13
C MET A 98 -13.98 3.87 -41.03
N LYS A 99 -15.08 3.35 -40.46
CA LYS A 99 -16.11 2.62 -41.22
C LYS A 99 -16.91 3.51 -42.16
N ALA A 100 -17.12 4.78 -41.79
CA ALA A 100 -17.76 5.77 -42.65
C ALA A 100 -16.85 6.21 -43.81
N SER A 101 -15.54 6.33 -43.57
CA SER A 101 -14.56 6.69 -44.61
C SER A 101 -14.26 5.54 -45.58
N ASP A 102 -14.32 4.30 -45.11
CA ASP A 102 -14.13 3.10 -45.93
C ASP A 102 -15.12 1.99 -45.52
N PRO A 103 -16.28 1.90 -46.19
CA PRO A 103 -17.28 0.88 -45.90
C PRO A 103 -16.80 -0.55 -46.17
N GLY A 104 -15.80 -0.74 -47.04
CA GLY A 104 -15.23 -2.04 -47.40
C GLY A 104 -14.28 -2.60 -46.36
N LYS A 105 -13.73 -1.75 -45.49
CA LYS A 105 -12.77 -2.13 -44.45
C LYS A 105 -13.38 -3.11 -43.46
N SER A 106 -12.71 -4.22 -43.20
CA SER A 106 -13.21 -5.26 -42.30
C SER A 106 -13.17 -4.80 -40.84
N ALA A 107 -13.99 -5.41 -39.99
CA ALA A 107 -13.99 -5.11 -38.55
C ALA A 107 -12.62 -5.43 -37.90
N ASP A 108 -11.95 -6.49 -38.36
CA ASP A 108 -10.65 -6.92 -37.85
C ASP A 108 -9.53 -5.93 -38.19
N GLU A 109 -9.54 -5.36 -39.40
CA GLU A 109 -8.57 -4.33 -39.80
C GLU A 109 -8.75 -3.04 -39.00
N ILE A 110 -10.00 -2.61 -38.79
CA ILE A 110 -10.31 -1.45 -37.96
C ILE A 110 -9.86 -1.71 -36.51
N ALA A 111 -10.15 -2.89 -35.97
CA ALA A 111 -9.74 -3.26 -34.62
C ALA A 111 -8.21 -3.27 -34.46
N LYS A 112 -7.47 -3.76 -35.47
CA LYS A 112 -6.00 -3.75 -35.47
C LYS A 112 -5.43 -2.34 -35.48
N GLU A 113 -5.88 -1.48 -36.40
CA GLU A 113 -5.40 -0.09 -36.47
C GLU A 113 -5.72 0.71 -35.20
N LEU A 114 -6.90 0.49 -34.61
CA LEU A 114 -7.29 1.13 -33.36
C LEU A 114 -6.42 0.65 -32.18
N ARG A 115 -6.03 -0.62 -32.17
CA ARG A 115 -5.11 -1.16 -31.16
C ARG A 115 -3.71 -0.56 -31.29
N ASP A 116 -3.16 -0.54 -32.51
CA ASP A 116 -1.86 0.07 -32.79
C ASP A 116 -1.85 1.57 -32.43
N TRP A 117 -2.94 2.28 -32.72
CA TRP A 117 -3.10 3.69 -32.34
C TRP A 117 -3.19 3.88 -30.82
N PHE A 118 -3.94 3.03 -30.12
CA PHE A 118 -4.10 3.08 -28.67
C PHE A 118 -2.78 2.82 -27.94
N GLU A 119 -2.02 1.81 -28.37
CA GLU A 119 -0.69 1.50 -27.82
C GLU A 119 0.33 2.63 -28.04
N ALA A 120 0.16 3.43 -29.09
CA ALA A 120 1.01 4.60 -29.36
C ALA A 120 0.68 5.84 -28.52
N GLN A 121 -0.42 5.83 -27.74
CA GLN A 121 -0.75 6.97 -26.87
C GLN A 121 0.13 6.93 -25.61
N PRO A 122 0.58 8.08 -25.09
CA PRO A 122 1.23 8.15 -23.79
C PRO A 122 0.23 7.72 -22.71
N GLY A 123 0.36 6.46 -22.27
CA GLY A 123 -0.47 5.85 -21.25
C GLY A 123 0.11 6.01 -19.86
N LEU A 124 -0.78 6.10 -18.88
CA LEU A 124 -0.48 5.81 -17.48
C LEU A 124 -0.69 4.30 -17.30
N ASP A 125 0.31 3.58 -16.81
CA ASP A 125 0.16 2.19 -16.39
C ASP A 125 -0.33 2.19 -14.93
N PRO A 126 -1.62 1.93 -14.64
CA PRO A 126 -2.13 2.04 -13.28
C PRO A 126 -1.43 1.07 -12.31
N LEU A 127 -0.90 -0.06 -12.78
CA LEU A 127 -0.23 -1.04 -11.93
C LEU A 127 1.12 -0.51 -11.42
N GLN A 128 1.78 0.30 -12.24
CA GLN A 128 3.15 0.78 -12.01
C GLN A 128 3.18 2.26 -11.56
N ASP A 129 2.21 3.06 -12.02
CA ASP A 129 2.19 4.52 -11.90
C ASP A 129 1.30 5.04 -10.76
N THR A 130 0.63 4.14 -10.02
CA THR A 130 -0.09 4.49 -8.78
C THR A 130 0.72 4.00 -7.57
N PRO A 131 1.53 4.87 -6.94
CA PRO A 131 2.44 4.45 -5.88
C PRO A 131 1.69 3.96 -4.64
N PHE A 132 2.40 3.18 -3.84
CA PHE A 132 2.04 2.77 -2.50
C PHE A 132 1.86 4.01 -1.62
N GLU A 133 0.69 4.12 -1.01
CA GLU A 133 0.29 5.22 -0.15
C GLU A 133 0.43 4.79 1.31
N ILE A 134 1.41 5.38 1.98
CA ILE A 134 1.87 4.90 3.28
C ILE A 134 0.85 5.17 4.40
N LEU A 135 0.03 6.22 4.29
CA LEU A 135 -1.00 6.53 5.29
C LEU A 135 -2.08 5.44 5.32
N HIS A 136 -2.62 5.07 4.16
CA HIS A 136 -3.72 4.13 4.04
C HIS A 136 -3.20 2.71 4.20
N THR A 137 -2.01 2.38 3.67
CA THR A 137 -1.52 1.00 3.73
C THR A 137 -0.89 0.68 5.08
N ILE A 138 -0.03 1.54 5.62
CA ILE A 138 0.61 1.30 6.92
C ILE A 138 -0.29 1.76 8.06
N LEU A 139 -0.60 3.06 8.19
CA LEU A 139 -1.26 3.59 9.39
C LEU A 139 -2.74 3.15 9.49
N LEU A 140 -3.55 3.43 8.47
CA LEU A 140 -4.98 3.05 8.43
C LEU A 140 -5.21 1.60 7.98
N GLY A 141 -4.12 0.85 7.75
CA GLY A 141 -4.12 -0.55 7.36
C GLY A 141 -3.45 -1.42 8.41
N ILE A 142 -2.16 -1.67 8.23
CA ILE A 142 -1.37 -2.58 9.06
C ILE A 142 -1.42 -2.19 10.55
N ILE A 143 -1.10 -0.95 10.90
CA ILE A 143 -1.12 -0.47 12.30
C ILE A 143 -2.53 -0.59 12.88
N LYS A 144 -3.56 -0.24 12.11
CA LYS A 144 -4.95 -0.42 12.52
C LYS A 144 -5.29 -1.89 12.80
N TYR A 145 -4.78 -2.84 12.01
CA TYR A 145 -4.97 -4.27 12.27
C TYR A 145 -4.26 -4.72 13.53
N VAL A 146 -2.99 -4.34 13.72
CA VAL A 146 -2.23 -4.63 14.95
C VAL A 146 -2.96 -4.06 16.16
N TRP A 147 -3.34 -2.78 16.12
CA TRP A 147 -4.07 -2.12 17.19
C TRP A 147 -5.33 -2.88 17.58
N TYR A 148 -6.16 -3.27 16.60
CA TYR A 148 -7.36 -4.06 16.83
C TYR A 148 -7.06 -5.41 17.50
N MET A 149 -6.04 -6.13 17.03
CA MET A 149 -5.64 -7.42 17.62
C MET A 149 -5.13 -7.32 19.05
N LEU A 150 -4.59 -6.16 19.44
CA LEU A 150 -4.16 -5.91 20.82
C LEU A 150 -5.37 -5.59 21.71
N HIS A 151 -6.06 -4.48 21.42
CA HIS A 151 -7.05 -3.94 22.34
C HIS A 151 -8.35 -4.77 22.41
N SER A 152 -8.61 -5.66 21.44
CA SER A 152 -9.84 -6.47 21.44
C SER A 152 -9.86 -7.49 22.58
N ASN A 153 -8.69 -7.88 23.09
CA ASN A 153 -8.54 -8.86 24.16
C ASN A 153 -8.27 -8.20 25.53
N TRP A 154 -8.13 -6.87 25.59
CA TRP A 154 -7.82 -6.17 26.82
C TRP A 154 -9.05 -6.02 27.73
N SER A 155 -8.89 -6.43 28.98
CA SER A 155 -9.77 -6.09 30.09
C SER A 155 -9.75 -4.59 30.39
N GLU A 156 -10.71 -4.12 31.18
CA GLU A 156 -10.75 -2.73 31.62
C GLU A 156 -9.49 -2.31 32.39
N VAL A 157 -8.91 -3.23 33.18
CA VAL A 157 -7.66 -3.00 33.91
C VAL A 157 -6.50 -2.77 32.95
N GLU A 158 -6.35 -3.62 31.93
CA GLU A 158 -5.29 -3.48 30.92
C GLU A 158 -5.47 -2.23 30.07
N GLN A 159 -6.70 -1.89 29.69
CA GLN A 159 -7.00 -0.64 28.98
C GLN A 159 -6.61 0.60 29.80
N ASN A 160 -6.93 0.60 31.10
CA ASN A 160 -6.56 1.69 32.01
C ASN A 160 -5.04 1.77 32.20
N LEU A 161 -4.37 0.63 32.35
CA LEU A 161 -2.92 0.56 32.50
C LEU A 161 -2.20 1.10 31.26
N PHE A 162 -2.60 0.64 30.06
CA PHE A 162 -2.08 1.16 28.80
C PHE A 162 -2.31 2.67 28.67
N THR A 163 -3.50 3.16 29.06
CA THR A 163 -3.83 4.57 28.99
C THR A 163 -2.90 5.41 29.86
N ILE A 164 -2.61 4.97 31.09
CA ILE A 164 -1.69 5.66 32.00
C ILE A 164 -0.27 5.67 31.43
N TRP A 165 0.21 4.53 30.95
CA TRP A 165 1.56 4.42 30.37
C TRP A 165 1.73 5.29 29.12
N LEU A 166 0.77 5.24 28.19
CA LEU A 166 0.78 6.05 26.98
C LEU A 166 0.64 7.55 27.28
N GLN A 167 -0.07 7.94 28.34
CA GLN A 167 -0.15 9.35 28.75
C GLN A 167 1.15 9.86 29.36
N SER A 168 1.96 8.95 29.92
CA SER A 168 3.23 9.23 30.58
C SER A 168 4.42 9.24 29.63
N THR A 169 4.21 9.00 28.33
CA THR A 169 5.26 9.02 27.32
C THR A 169 5.87 10.42 27.22
N ASP A 170 7.19 10.49 27.36
CA ASP A 170 7.93 11.68 26.97
C ASP A 170 7.95 11.77 25.44
N ILE A 171 7.43 12.87 24.91
CA ILE A 171 7.34 13.12 23.47
C ILE A 171 8.50 13.96 22.95
N ASP A 172 9.49 14.28 23.80
CA ASP A 172 10.69 14.96 23.33
C ASP A 172 11.40 14.12 22.25
N GLY A 173 11.79 14.77 21.15
CA GLY A 173 12.31 14.11 19.96
C GLY A 173 11.27 13.45 19.04
N LEU A 174 9.98 13.38 19.41
CA LEU A 174 8.92 12.87 18.53
C LEU A 174 8.19 14.01 17.80
N SER A 175 8.03 13.86 16.49
CA SER A 175 7.22 14.78 15.66
C SER A 175 5.73 14.41 15.73
N VAL A 176 5.14 14.43 16.94
CA VAL A 176 3.74 14.08 17.22
C VAL A 176 3.04 15.14 18.08
N PRO A 177 1.71 15.33 17.94
CA PRO A 177 0.97 16.22 18.83
C PRO A 177 0.91 15.65 20.26
N PRO A 178 0.55 16.48 21.26
CA PRO A 178 0.34 16.00 22.63
C PRO A 178 -0.60 14.80 22.68
N ILE A 179 -0.15 13.75 23.37
CA ILE A 179 -0.88 12.49 23.45
C ILE A 179 -2.09 12.67 24.36
N ARG A 180 -3.28 12.35 23.82
CA ARG A 180 -4.55 12.31 24.57
C ARG A 180 -4.94 10.85 24.77
N ALA A 181 -4.25 10.15 25.66
CA ALA A 181 -4.35 8.69 25.76
C ALA A 181 -5.77 8.24 26.14
N ALA A 182 -6.43 8.94 27.06
CA ALA A 182 -7.80 8.64 27.47
C ALA A 182 -8.79 8.74 26.29
N TYR A 183 -8.64 9.76 25.44
CA TYR A 183 -9.42 9.88 24.21
C TYR A 183 -9.11 8.74 23.24
N MET A 184 -7.82 8.41 23.05
CA MET A 184 -7.41 7.33 22.14
C MET A 184 -7.97 5.97 22.58
N MET A 185 -8.01 5.68 23.88
CA MET A 185 -8.59 4.45 24.42
C MET A 185 -10.13 4.45 24.34
N GLN A 186 -10.77 5.57 24.68
CA GLN A 186 -12.23 5.74 24.57
C GLN A 186 -12.71 5.51 23.13
N TYR A 187 -12.00 6.08 22.15
CA TYR A 187 -12.32 5.99 20.73
C TYR A 187 -11.42 5.00 19.98
N ARG A 188 -10.98 3.92 20.64
CA ARG A 188 -10.04 2.92 20.11
C ARG A 188 -10.40 2.34 18.73
N ASN A 189 -11.68 2.27 18.38
CA ASN A 189 -12.14 1.78 17.08
C ASN A 189 -12.20 2.85 15.97
N ALA A 190 -12.10 4.13 16.32
CA ALA A 190 -12.31 5.28 15.43
C ALA A 190 -11.08 6.21 15.38
N LEU A 191 -9.88 5.65 15.55
CA LEU A 191 -8.64 6.39 15.43
C LEU A 191 -8.34 6.76 13.97
N ILE A 192 -7.58 7.84 13.80
CA ILE A 192 -7.18 8.39 12.50
C ILE A 192 -5.65 8.32 12.34
N GLY A 193 -5.13 8.67 11.16
CA GLY A 193 -3.72 8.55 10.81
C GLY A 193 -2.75 9.06 11.87
N LYS A 194 -2.94 10.27 12.39
CA LYS A 194 -2.04 10.84 13.42
C LYS A 194 -1.97 10.03 14.71
N HIS A 195 -3.08 9.41 15.12
CA HIS A 195 -3.12 8.55 16.31
C HIS A 195 -2.36 7.26 16.05
N PHE A 196 -2.56 6.64 14.88
CA PHE A 196 -1.82 5.44 14.50
C PHE A 196 -0.33 5.69 14.29
N LYS A 197 0.07 6.86 13.76
CA LYS A 197 1.49 7.25 13.69
C LYS A 197 2.12 7.33 15.08
N THR A 198 1.41 7.95 16.03
CA THR A 198 1.84 8.01 17.43
C THR A 198 1.96 6.61 18.02
N LEU A 199 0.93 5.77 17.86
CA LEU A 199 0.94 4.38 18.35
C LEU A 199 2.09 3.58 17.74
N MET A 200 2.31 3.65 16.43
CA MET A 200 3.41 2.93 15.77
C MET A 200 4.77 3.24 16.39
N GLN A 201 4.99 4.49 16.81
CA GLN A 201 6.25 4.94 17.40
C GLN A 201 6.39 4.58 18.89
N THR A 202 5.27 4.50 19.63
CA THR A 202 5.32 4.40 21.10
C THR A 202 4.82 3.06 21.65
N ILE A 203 4.00 2.32 20.91
CA ILE A 203 3.32 1.12 21.41
C ILE A 203 4.28 0.03 21.93
N PRO A 204 5.49 -0.22 21.36
CA PRO A 204 6.39 -1.26 21.88
C PRO A 204 6.79 -1.03 23.34
N PHE A 205 6.77 0.23 23.82
CA PHE A 205 7.14 0.60 25.18
C PHE A 205 5.99 0.48 26.19
N HIS A 206 4.74 0.29 25.71
CA HIS A 206 3.55 0.38 26.54
C HIS A 206 2.69 -0.89 26.55
N VAL A 207 3.14 -1.95 25.87
CA VAL A 207 2.40 -3.22 25.83
C VAL A 207 3.10 -4.37 26.56
N HIS A 208 4.25 -4.11 27.16
CA HIS A 208 4.96 -5.10 27.96
C HIS A 208 4.07 -5.59 29.12
N ASN A 209 3.95 -6.90 29.28
CA ASN A 209 3.08 -7.61 30.26
C ASN A 209 1.56 -7.57 30.02
N ILE A 210 1.06 -6.90 28.97
CA ILE A 210 -0.39 -6.90 28.62
C ILE A 210 -0.67 -7.54 27.25
N THR A 211 0.33 -8.22 26.68
CA THR A 211 0.25 -8.92 25.40
C THR A 211 1.00 -10.24 25.45
N SER A 212 0.61 -11.19 24.60
CA SER A 212 1.36 -12.44 24.42
C SER A 212 2.74 -12.18 23.78
N PRO A 213 3.68 -13.15 23.86
CA PRO A 213 4.97 -13.05 23.17
C PRO A 213 4.83 -12.86 21.65
N SER A 214 3.87 -13.53 21.01
CA SER A 214 3.62 -13.39 19.56
C SER A 214 3.07 -12.00 19.21
N GLN A 215 2.12 -11.48 19.99
CA GLN A 215 1.62 -10.11 19.82
C GLN A 215 2.73 -9.08 20.02
N PHE A 216 3.62 -9.29 20.99
CA PHE A 216 4.75 -8.41 21.22
C PHE A 216 5.77 -8.46 20.07
N ALA A 217 6.06 -9.64 19.53
CA ALA A 217 6.91 -9.80 18.35
C ALA A 217 6.34 -9.04 17.14
N LEU A 218 5.03 -9.16 16.90
CA LEU A 218 4.33 -8.41 15.86
C LEU A 218 4.43 -6.90 16.05
N VAL A 219 4.20 -6.42 17.27
CA VAL A 219 4.34 -5.00 17.61
C VAL A 219 5.73 -4.47 17.30
N LYS A 220 6.78 -5.21 17.70
CA LYS A 220 8.17 -4.83 17.43
C LYS A 220 8.45 -4.78 15.92
N ALA A 221 8.11 -5.84 15.19
CA ALA A 221 8.37 -5.93 13.75
C ALA A 221 7.75 -4.75 12.99
N VAL A 222 6.50 -4.40 13.32
CA VAL A 222 5.79 -3.31 12.66
C VAL A 222 6.31 -1.93 13.08
N ALA A 223 6.75 -1.76 14.34
CA ALA A 223 7.37 -0.52 14.79
C ALA A 223 8.75 -0.29 14.13
N GLU A 224 9.57 -1.33 14.02
CA GLU A 224 10.87 -1.30 13.32
C GLU A 224 10.69 -0.94 11.85
N LEU A 225 9.76 -1.60 11.15
CA LEU A 225 9.40 -1.26 9.77
C LEU A 225 8.94 0.21 9.66
N GLY A 226 8.06 0.63 10.57
CA GLY A 226 7.54 2.00 10.61
C GLY A 226 8.63 3.06 10.76
N ALA A 227 9.67 2.80 11.54
CA ALA A 227 10.80 3.69 11.70
C ALA A 227 11.56 3.89 10.38
N LEU A 228 11.77 2.81 9.61
CA LEU A 228 12.49 2.88 8.33
C LEU A 228 11.66 3.55 7.22
N LEU A 229 10.34 3.36 7.22
CA LEU A 229 9.48 3.88 6.15
C LEU A 229 9.24 5.40 6.23
N TRP A 230 9.42 6.02 7.40
CA TRP A 230 9.21 7.46 7.62
C TRP A 230 10.47 8.33 7.47
N VAL A 231 11.53 7.79 6.87
CA VAL A 231 12.75 8.57 6.56
C VAL A 231 12.54 9.53 5.39
N HIS A 232 13.15 10.72 5.46
CA HIS A 232 13.04 11.74 4.40
C HIS A 232 14.11 11.60 3.30
N GLU A 233 15.21 10.92 3.61
CA GLU A 233 16.36 10.72 2.75
C GLU A 233 16.83 9.26 2.86
N ILE A 234 17.34 8.71 1.76
CA ILE A 234 17.90 7.36 1.69
C ILE A 234 19.32 7.50 1.13
N ASP A 235 20.32 7.22 1.96
CA ASP A 235 21.73 7.40 1.60
C ASP A 235 22.23 6.31 0.63
N ASP A 236 21.89 5.04 0.89
CA ASP A 236 22.20 3.90 0.03
C ASP A 236 20.92 3.14 -0.36
N MET A 237 20.39 3.46 -1.53
CA MET A 237 19.11 2.94 -2.01
C MET A 237 19.17 1.50 -2.50
N LYS A 238 20.34 0.96 -2.88
CA LYS A 238 20.39 -0.32 -3.63
C LYS A 238 20.85 -1.51 -2.81
N GLN A 239 21.78 -1.34 -1.87
CA GLN A 239 22.45 -2.50 -1.29
C GLN A 239 22.07 -2.78 0.16
N PHE A 240 21.99 -1.73 1.00
CA PHE A 240 21.63 -1.90 2.41
C PHE A 240 20.15 -1.66 2.66
N TRP A 241 19.60 -0.57 2.14
CA TRP A 241 18.25 -0.16 2.49
C TRP A 241 17.16 -1.09 1.94
N CYS A 242 17.29 -1.57 0.70
CA CYS A 242 16.34 -2.56 0.15
C CYS A 242 16.44 -3.91 0.85
N SER A 243 17.64 -4.37 1.21
CA SER A 243 17.80 -5.65 1.93
C SER A 243 17.23 -5.58 3.35
N ASP A 244 17.47 -4.48 4.07
CA ASP A 244 16.90 -4.27 5.39
C ASP A 244 15.38 -4.19 5.32
N LEU A 245 14.85 -3.50 4.30
CA LEU A 245 13.42 -3.39 4.10
C LEU A 245 12.77 -4.73 3.75
N GLU A 246 13.40 -5.55 2.91
CA GLU A 246 12.94 -6.93 2.64
C GLU A 246 12.85 -7.77 3.92
N ILE A 247 13.89 -7.70 4.77
CA ILE A 247 13.92 -8.40 6.06
C ILE A 247 12.82 -7.90 6.99
N LEU A 248 12.67 -6.58 7.14
CA LEU A 248 11.66 -5.99 8.02
C LEU A 248 10.23 -6.30 7.54
N ILE A 249 9.99 -6.30 6.23
CA ILE A 249 8.71 -6.72 5.65
C ILE A 249 8.48 -8.20 5.92
N GLY A 250 9.48 -9.06 5.71
CA GLY A 250 9.41 -10.48 6.04
C GLY A 250 9.04 -10.72 7.51
N ASN A 251 9.74 -10.06 8.43
CA ASN A 251 9.47 -10.13 9.87
C ASN A 251 8.02 -9.74 10.21
N VAL A 252 7.47 -8.72 9.54
CA VAL A 252 6.07 -8.31 9.73
C VAL A 252 5.12 -9.40 9.23
N LEU A 253 5.33 -9.92 8.02
CA LEU A 253 4.46 -10.95 7.43
C LEU A 253 4.49 -12.25 8.22
N ASP A 254 5.68 -12.67 8.67
CA ASP A 254 5.86 -13.86 9.50
C ASP A 254 5.19 -13.67 10.87
N ALA A 255 5.36 -12.51 11.51
CA ALA A 255 4.71 -12.23 12.79
C ALA A 255 3.17 -12.15 12.69
N PHE A 256 2.62 -11.69 11.56
CA PHE A 256 1.19 -11.79 11.27
C PHE A 256 0.76 -13.25 11.09
N GLY A 257 1.53 -14.03 10.34
CA GLY A 257 1.29 -15.46 10.12
C GLY A 257 1.29 -16.26 11.42
N ASP A 258 2.24 -16.01 12.31
CA ASP A 258 2.35 -16.67 13.62
C ASP A 258 1.17 -16.34 14.55
N GLY A 259 0.64 -15.12 14.47
CA GLY A 259 -0.47 -14.67 15.29
C GLY A 259 -1.83 -15.16 14.79
N ASP A 260 -2.10 -14.95 13.50
CA ASP A 260 -3.34 -15.35 12.82
C ASP A 260 -3.07 -15.50 11.31
N PRO A 261 -2.78 -16.72 10.82
CA PRO A 261 -2.46 -16.97 9.41
C PRO A 261 -3.52 -16.45 8.44
N ALA A 262 -4.80 -16.46 8.84
CA ALA A 262 -5.88 -15.98 7.99
C ALA A 262 -5.74 -14.50 7.63
N LYS A 263 -4.96 -13.72 8.39
CA LYS A 263 -4.71 -12.30 8.07
C LYS A 263 -4.02 -12.13 6.72
N ILE A 264 -3.08 -13.00 6.36
CA ILE A 264 -2.36 -12.90 5.08
C ILE A 264 -3.31 -13.06 3.90
N THR A 265 -4.29 -13.95 4.00
CA THR A 265 -5.26 -14.19 2.92
C THR A 265 -6.37 -13.13 2.85
N ILE A 266 -6.82 -12.60 3.99
CA ILE A 266 -7.97 -11.66 4.04
C ILE A 266 -7.56 -10.18 4.04
N LYS A 267 -6.31 -9.84 4.41
CA LYS A 267 -5.84 -8.45 4.53
C LYS A 267 -4.89 -8.13 3.38
N MET A 268 -5.46 -7.72 2.25
CA MET A 268 -4.71 -7.36 1.05
C MET A 268 -3.55 -6.37 1.26
N LYS A 269 -3.68 -5.46 2.22
CA LYS A 269 -2.60 -4.50 2.56
C LYS A 269 -1.30 -5.19 3.03
N LEU A 270 -1.38 -6.39 3.58
CA LEU A 270 -0.20 -7.20 3.93
C LEU A 270 0.49 -7.71 2.67
N HIS A 271 -0.27 -8.22 1.69
CA HIS A 271 0.31 -8.66 0.42
C HIS A 271 0.80 -7.49 -0.46
N ILE A 272 0.20 -6.30 -0.36
CA ILE A 272 0.71 -5.10 -1.07
C ILE A 272 2.04 -4.62 -0.48
N LEU A 273 2.35 -4.93 0.79
CA LEU A 273 3.51 -4.41 1.50
C LEU A 273 4.86 -4.68 0.79
N PRO A 274 5.19 -5.91 0.34
CA PRO A 274 6.42 -6.17 -0.42
C PRO A 274 6.63 -5.27 -1.65
N HIS A 275 5.56 -4.81 -2.30
CA HIS A 275 5.66 -3.94 -3.46
C HIS A 275 6.14 -2.52 -3.16
N ILE A 276 6.25 -2.14 -1.89
CA ILE A 276 6.78 -0.84 -1.52
C ILE A 276 8.25 -0.70 -1.94
N ILE A 277 9.01 -1.80 -1.98
CA ILE A 277 10.43 -1.82 -2.38
C ILE A 277 10.59 -1.29 -3.81
N GLU A 278 9.81 -1.82 -4.75
CA GLU A 278 9.78 -1.39 -6.15
C GLU A 278 9.41 0.10 -6.26
N ASP A 279 8.45 0.55 -5.45
CA ASP A 279 8.05 1.95 -5.41
C ASP A 279 9.11 2.86 -4.83
N ILE A 280 9.86 2.43 -3.82
CA ILE A 280 10.91 3.28 -3.26
C ILE A 280 12.08 3.37 -4.23
N LEU A 281 12.46 2.26 -4.88
CA LEU A 281 13.43 2.28 -5.97
C LEU A 281 13.00 3.22 -7.10
N ARG A 282 11.69 3.23 -7.41
CA ARG A 282 11.14 4.06 -8.46
C ARG A 282 11.01 5.50 -8.03
N TYR A 283 10.33 5.82 -6.93
CA TYR A 283 9.84 7.15 -6.52
C TYR A 283 10.68 7.82 -5.41
N GLY A 284 11.58 7.07 -4.78
CA GLY A 284 12.34 7.52 -3.61
C GLY A 284 11.56 7.29 -2.30
N PRO A 285 11.91 8.01 -1.21
CA PRO A 285 11.37 7.75 0.13
C PRO A 285 9.84 7.70 0.18
N ALA A 286 9.30 6.66 0.83
CA ALA A 286 7.85 6.39 0.87
C ALA A 286 7.03 7.52 1.49
N ILE A 287 7.61 8.29 2.41
CA ILE A 287 6.96 9.46 3.04
C ILE A 287 6.49 10.51 2.03
N ARG A 288 7.09 10.56 0.84
CA ARG A 288 6.70 11.49 -0.24
C ARG A 288 5.35 11.14 -0.86
N ASN A 289 4.89 9.90 -0.66
CA ASN A 289 3.60 9.39 -1.14
C ASN A 289 2.60 9.25 0.02
N SER A 290 2.75 10.03 1.09
CA SER A 290 1.75 10.15 2.15
C SER A 290 0.76 11.25 1.78
N THR A 291 -0.42 10.87 1.28
CA THR A 291 -1.51 11.83 1.01
C THR A 291 -2.51 11.76 2.16
N GLU A 292 -2.62 12.84 2.93
CA GLU A 292 -3.66 12.99 3.98
C GLU A 292 -5.08 12.80 3.45
#